data_AF-A0A2V9Q6Z7-F1
#
_entry.id   AF-A0A2V9Q6Z7-F1
#
_cell.length_a   1.000
_cell.length_b   1.000
_cell.length_c   1.000
_cell.angle_alpha   90.00
_cell.angle_beta   90.00
_cell.angle_gamma   90.00
#
_symmetry.space_group_name_H-M   'P 1'
#
loop_
_entity.id
_entity.type
_entity.pdbx_description
1 polymer ?
#
loop_
_entity_poly.entity_id
_entity_poly.type
_entity_poly.pdbx_seq_one_letter_code
_entity_poly.pdbx_strand_id
1 'polypeptide(L)'
;ADALKIAEQFKDLASHAYVDFYQVAEIYAALDDKDQAFRLLEKAYDEHSSNMPFLAVDPFWDGIRSDPRYADLLRRMGLPQ
;
A
#
# COMPACT_ATOMS: atom_id res chain seq x y z
N ALA A 1 -12.39 32.57 14.50
CA ALA A 1 -12.73 31.44 15.40
C ALA A 1 -13.17 30.21 14.60
N ASP A 2 -13.83 30.38 13.45
CA ASP A 2 -14.36 29.24 12.65
C ASP A 2 -13.31 28.31 12.03
N ALA A 3 -12.09 28.79 11.70
CA ALA A 3 -11.03 27.97 11.12
C ALA A 3 -10.56 26.82 12.03
N LEU A 4 -10.61 27.01 13.35
CA LEU A 4 -10.24 25.96 14.33
C LEU A 4 -11.26 24.82 14.34
N LYS A 5 -12.54 25.14 14.17
CA LYS A 5 -13.63 24.16 14.16
C LYS A 5 -13.60 23.29 12.91
N ILE A 6 -13.23 23.89 11.78
CA ILE A 6 -13.03 23.17 10.51
C ILE A 6 -11.84 22.21 10.63
N ALA A 7 -10.73 22.60 11.26
CA ALA A 7 -9.60 21.70 11.49
C ALA A 7 -9.93 20.53 12.44
N GLU A 8 -10.79 20.75 13.44
CA GLU A 8 -11.27 19.67 14.34
C GLU A 8 -12.15 18.65 13.60
N GLN A 9 -13.02 19.10 12.69
CA GLN A 9 -13.85 18.19 11.88
C GLN A 9 -13.02 17.36 10.89
N PHE A 10 -11.94 17.92 10.32
CA PHE A 10 -11.02 17.16 9.47
C PHE A 10 -10.27 16.07 10.24
N LYS A 11 -9.95 16.32 11.53
CA LYS A 11 -9.35 15.31 12.41
C LYS A 11 -10.32 14.18 12.76
N ASP A 12 -11.61 14.48 12.92
CA ASP A 12 -12.65 13.47 13.20
C ASP A 12 -13.01 12.64 11.95
N LEU A 13 -12.93 13.19 10.75
CA LEU A 13 -13.13 12.42 9.52
C LEU A 13 -11.97 11.45 9.23
N ALA A 14 -10.72 11.83 9.52
CA ALA A 14 -9.58 10.89 9.53
C ALA A 14 -9.73 9.80 10.63
N SER A 15 -10.59 10.02 11.63
CA SER A 15 -10.78 9.12 12.76
C SER A 15 -11.66 7.89 12.48
N HIS A 16 -12.24 7.76 11.28
CA HIS A 16 -12.94 6.53 10.82
C HIS A 16 -12.05 5.60 9.96
N ALA A 17 -10.74 5.75 10.15
CA ALA A 17 -9.61 4.96 9.67
C ALA A 17 -9.34 5.01 8.16
N TYR A 18 -8.30 5.77 7.78
CA TYR A 18 -7.58 5.52 6.55
C TYR A 18 -7.06 4.07 6.57
N VAL A 19 -7.43 3.29 5.55
CA VAL A 19 -6.92 1.94 5.34
C VAL A 19 -5.90 2.01 4.21
N ASP A 20 -4.66 1.67 4.53
CA ASP A 20 -3.59 1.59 3.55
C ASP A 20 -3.76 0.33 2.69
N PHE A 21 -3.91 0.50 1.38
CA PHE A 21 -4.03 -0.62 0.44
C PHE A 21 -2.80 -1.53 0.43
N TYR A 22 -1.63 -1.04 0.84
CA TYR A 22 -0.44 -1.86 1.03
C TYR A 22 -0.70 -2.98 2.05
N GLN A 23 -1.27 -2.63 3.21
CA GLN A 23 -1.53 -3.59 4.29
C GLN A 23 -2.66 -4.56 3.92
N VAL A 24 -3.66 -4.09 3.16
CA VAL A 24 -4.70 -5.00 2.67
C VAL A 24 -4.13 -5.97 1.64
N ALA A 25 -3.20 -5.51 0.79
CA ALA A 25 -2.53 -6.37 -0.18
C ALA A 25 -1.69 -7.48 0.49
N GLU A 26 -1.07 -7.22 1.65
CA GLU A 26 -0.33 -8.24 2.42
C GLU A 26 -1.23 -9.43 2.80
N ILE A 27 -2.49 -9.16 3.17
CA ILE A 27 -3.46 -10.20 3.53
C ILE A 27 -3.72 -11.11 2.34
N TYR A 28 -3.93 -10.55 1.15
CA TYR A 28 -4.16 -11.34 -0.05
C TYR A 28 -2.90 -12.07 -0.53
N ALA A 29 -1.72 -11.48 -0.35
CA ALA A 29 -0.45 -12.14 -0.62
C ALA A 29 -0.26 -13.37 0.28
N ALA A 30 -0.60 -13.26 1.58
CA ALA A 30 -0.56 -14.37 2.52
C ALA A 30 -1.57 -15.49 2.21
N LEU A 31 -2.65 -15.17 1.49
CA LEU A 31 -3.64 -16.14 1.01
C LEU A 31 -3.28 -16.74 -0.36
N ASP A 32 -2.10 -16.41 -0.92
CA ASP A 32 -1.66 -16.77 -2.27
C ASP A 32 -2.59 -16.26 -3.39
N ASP A 33 -3.47 -15.30 -3.10
CA ASP A 33 -4.28 -14.58 -4.09
C ASP A 33 -3.47 -13.42 -4.67
N LYS A 34 -2.51 -13.78 -5.53
CA LYS A 34 -1.57 -12.83 -6.16
C LYS A 34 -2.29 -11.76 -6.96
N ASP A 35 -3.39 -12.12 -7.60
CA ASP A 35 -4.15 -11.20 -8.44
C ASP A 35 -4.80 -10.09 -7.60
N GLN A 36 -5.38 -10.38 -6.44
CA GLN A 36 -5.85 -9.34 -5.52
C GLN A 36 -4.69 -8.56 -4.89
N ALA A 37 -3.61 -9.25 -4.49
CA ALA A 37 -2.45 -8.61 -3.89
C ALA A 37 -1.86 -7.53 -4.82
N PHE A 38 -1.62 -7.86 -6.09
CA PHE A 38 -1.09 -6.90 -7.06
C PHE A 38 -2.07 -5.78 -7.38
N ARG A 39 -3.39 -6.06 -7.48
CA ARG A 39 -4.39 -5.01 -7.67
C ARG A 39 -4.33 -3.95 -6.56
N LEU A 40 -4.19 -4.40 -5.32
CA LEU A 40 -4.13 -3.51 -4.15
C LEU A 40 -2.76 -2.83 -4.00
N LEU A 41 -1.66 -3.49 -4.37
CA LEU A 41 -0.33 -2.88 -4.42
C LEU A 41 -0.23 -1.77 -5.46
N GLU A 42 -0.80 -1.95 -6.65
CA GLU A 42 -0.87 -0.88 -7.65
C GLU A 42 -1.66 0.31 -7.11
N LYS A 43 -2.77 0.06 -6.40
CA LYS A 43 -3.52 1.13 -5.76
C LYS A 43 -2.72 1.84 -4.66
N ALA A 44 -1.99 1.10 -3.85
CA ALA A 44 -1.11 1.67 -2.83
C ALA A 44 0.02 2.51 -3.45
N TYR A 45 0.57 2.06 -4.58
CA TYR A 45 1.55 2.81 -5.36
C TYR A 45 0.96 4.13 -5.88
N ASP A 46 -0.21 4.08 -6.51
CA ASP A 46 -0.90 5.25 -7.05
C ASP A 46 -1.29 6.26 -5.94
N GLU A 47 -1.67 5.78 -4.76
CA GLU A 47 -1.98 6.62 -3.59
C GLU A 47 -0.74 7.11 -2.84
N HIS A 48 0.46 6.78 -3.31
CA HIS A 48 1.73 7.06 -2.65
C HIS A 48 1.71 6.63 -1.17
N SER A 49 1.20 5.42 -0.93
CA SER A 49 1.22 4.81 0.40
C SER A 49 2.63 4.94 0.99
N SER A 50 2.70 5.38 2.24
CA SER A 50 3.95 5.52 2.97
C SER A 50 4.69 4.20 3.16
N ASN A 51 4.01 3.07 2.97
CA ASN A 51 4.59 1.74 3.11
C ASN A 51 5.20 1.18 1.83
N MET A 52 4.92 1.79 0.67
CA MET A 52 5.48 1.36 -0.62
C MET A 52 7.00 1.17 -0.61
N PRO A 53 7.83 2.05 0.00
CA PRO A 53 9.28 1.85 0.05
C PRO A 53 9.75 0.52 0.69
N PHE A 54 8.92 -0.12 1.51
CA PHE A 54 9.25 -1.38 2.18
C PHE A 54 8.97 -2.63 1.32
N LEU A 55 8.32 -2.47 0.16
CA LEU A 55 7.95 -3.58 -0.72
C LEU A 55 9.12 -4.52 -1.04
N ALA A 56 10.34 -3.98 -1.21
CA ALA A 56 11.55 -4.74 -1.54
C ALA A 56 12.12 -5.54 -0.36
N VAL A 57 11.80 -5.18 0.89
CA VAL A 57 12.43 -5.74 2.09
C VAL A 57 11.46 -6.55 2.95
N ASP A 58 10.16 -6.26 2.89
CA ASP A 58 9.17 -6.92 3.73
C ASP A 58 8.99 -8.40 3.30
N PRO A 59 9.05 -9.36 4.25
CA PRO A 59 8.95 -10.79 3.95
C PRO A 59 7.52 -11.22 3.60
N PHE A 60 6.50 -10.39 3.87
CA PHE A 60 5.11 -10.67 3.49
C PHE A 60 4.92 -10.83 1.98
N TRP A 61 5.87 -10.31 1.18
CA TRP A 61 5.84 -10.39 -0.27
C TRP A 61 6.59 -11.58 -0.84
N ASP A 62 7.24 -12.42 -0.01
CA ASP A 62 8.04 -13.56 -0.48
C ASP A 62 7.26 -14.50 -1.41
N GLY A 63 5.95 -14.67 -1.18
CA GLY A 63 5.07 -15.48 -2.04
C GLY A 63 4.84 -14.93 -3.45
N ILE A 64 5.06 -13.63 -3.66
CA ILE A 64 4.83 -12.95 -4.95
C ILE A 64 6.12 -12.46 -5.62
N ARG A 65 7.28 -12.54 -4.96
CA ARG A 65 8.58 -12.07 -5.49
C ARG A 65 8.98 -12.67 -6.84
N SER A 66 8.57 -13.90 -7.11
CA SER A 66 8.86 -14.57 -8.39
C SER A 66 7.94 -14.13 -9.54
N ASP A 67 6.87 -13.39 -9.26
CA ASP A 67 5.93 -12.91 -10.27
C ASP A 67 6.54 -11.71 -11.03
N PRO A 68 6.52 -11.68 -12.37
CA PRO A 68 7.08 -10.57 -13.15
C PRO A 68 6.49 -9.20 -12.79
N ARG A 69 5.25 -9.14 -12.28
CA ARG A 69 4.60 -7.89 -11.85
C ARG A 69 5.32 -7.26 -10.66
N TYR A 70 5.93 -8.05 -9.78
CA TYR A 70 6.69 -7.54 -8.64
C TYR A 70 7.94 -6.78 -9.11
N ALA A 71 8.72 -7.38 -10.02
CA ALA A 71 9.90 -6.73 -10.57
C ALA A 71 9.56 -5.45 -11.34
N ASP A 72 8.46 -5.44 -12.09
CA ASP A 72 8.00 -4.22 -12.79
C ASP A 72 7.62 -3.11 -11.81
N LEU A 73 6.92 -3.44 -10.73
CA LEU A 73 6.52 -2.47 -9.70
C LEU A 73 7.75 -1.86 -9.00
N LEU A 74 8.73 -2.68 -8.60
CA LEU A 74 9.99 -2.18 -8.03
C LEU A 74 10.75 -1.26 -9.00
N ARG A 75 10.77 -1.59 -10.29
CA ARG A 75 11.39 -0.76 -11.33
C ARG A 75 10.72 0.60 -11.43
N ARG A 76 9.39 0.64 -11.43
CA ARG A 76 8.60 1.88 -11.49
C ARG A 76 8.84 2.75 -10.27
N MET A 77 9.04 2.14 -9.11
CA MET A 77 9.38 2.83 -7.85
C MET A 77 10.85 3.29 -7.78
N GLY A 78 11.71 2.84 -8.69
CA GLY A 78 13.15 3.11 -8.64
C GLY A 78 13.88 2.34 -7.53
N LEU A 79 13.31 1.22 -7.05
CA LEU A 79 13.93 0.36 -6.04
C LEU A 79 14.84 -0.69 -6.69
N PRO A 80 15.89 -1.15 -5.97
CA PRO A 80 16.73 -2.26 -6.43
C PRO A 80 15.91 -3.56 -6.57
N GLN A 81 16.25 -4.36 -7.59
CA GLN A 81 15.66 -5.67 -7.89
C GLN A 81 16.57 -6.81 -7.42
#